data_AF-A0A1T3NNJ7-F1
#
_entry.id   AF-A0A1T3NNJ7-F1
#
_cell.length_a   1.000
_cell.length_b   1.000
_cell.length_c   1.000
_cell.angle_alpha   90.00
_cell.angle_beta   90.00
_cell.angle_gamma   90.00
#
_symmetry.space_group_name_H-M   'P 1'
#
loop_
_entity.id
_entity.type
_entity.pdbx_description
1 polymer ?
#
loop_
_entity_poly.entity_id
_entity_poly.type
_entity_poly.pdbx_seq_one_letter_code
_entity_poly.pdbx_strand_id
1 'polypeptide(L)'
;MVHTAAEPSATTASGNASVSPDSRAVRTAGHFDHADSTIRAAKTALVEEFAAIAHEAGCSLPELVLAFDLAHPQVTSAILGPRTPDQLTSQLGACEVTSTSSTPARLDALVRPGADADPADSPYPQPVSRHE
;
A
#
# COMPACT_ATOMS: atom_id res chain seq x y z
N MET A 1 -41.92 15.85 13.16
CA MET A 1 -41.10 14.69 12.76
C MET A 1 -41.07 14.64 11.25
N VAL A 2 -40.01 15.18 10.65
CA VAL A 2 -39.60 14.88 9.28
C VAL A 2 -38.07 14.85 9.31
N HIS A 3 -37.52 13.66 9.09
CA HIS A 3 -36.09 13.38 9.03
C HIS A 3 -35.66 13.68 7.58
N THR A 4 -34.82 14.69 7.37
CA THR A 4 -34.13 14.87 6.09
C THR A 4 -32.82 14.10 6.16
N ALA A 5 -32.67 13.16 5.22
CA ALA A 5 -31.47 12.37 5.01
C ALA A 5 -30.31 13.26 4.55
N ALA A 6 -29.12 13.00 5.08
CA ALA A 6 -27.86 13.59 4.63
C ALA A 6 -27.31 12.75 3.46
N GLU A 7 -27.05 13.41 2.33
CA GLU A 7 -26.37 12.85 1.16
C GLU A 7 -24.87 12.60 1.46
N PRO A 8 -24.26 11.51 0.95
CA PRO A 8 -22.84 11.27 1.11
C PRO A 8 -22.01 12.09 0.11
N SER A 9 -21.22 13.03 0.61
CA SER A 9 -20.20 13.74 -0.17
C SER A 9 -19.07 12.79 -0.56
N ALA A 10 -19.06 12.40 -1.83
CA ALA A 10 -17.93 11.71 -2.45
C ALA A 10 -16.75 12.68 -2.61
N THR A 11 -15.73 12.54 -1.77
CA THR A 11 -14.44 13.20 -1.93
C THR A 11 -13.69 12.54 -3.09
N THR A 12 -13.79 13.14 -4.28
CA THR A 12 -12.89 12.85 -5.40
C THR A 12 -11.53 13.49 -5.09
N ALA A 13 -10.56 12.70 -4.62
CA ALA A 13 -9.20 13.17 -4.37
C ALA A 13 -8.41 13.28 -5.69
N SER A 14 -8.69 14.31 -6.49
CA SER A 14 -7.81 14.72 -7.58
C SER A 14 -6.66 15.54 -6.99
N GLY A 15 -5.60 14.88 -6.54
CA GLY A 15 -4.51 15.51 -5.80
C GLY A 15 -3.38 16.04 -6.68
N ASN A 16 -3.49 17.28 -7.17
CA ASN A 16 -2.33 18.12 -7.47
C ASN A 16 -2.23 19.25 -6.41
N ALA A 17 -2.19 18.87 -5.13
CA ALA A 17 -2.05 19.83 -4.05
C ALA A 17 -0.61 20.39 -4.04
N SER A 18 -0.46 21.71 -4.10
CA SER A 18 0.84 22.37 -4.01
C SER A 18 1.54 21.99 -2.70
N VAL A 19 2.70 21.33 -2.80
CA VAL A 19 3.48 20.88 -1.66
C VAL A 19 4.04 22.10 -0.91
N SER A 20 3.87 22.15 0.42
CA SER A 20 4.44 23.22 1.26
C SER A 20 5.97 23.30 1.12
N PRO A 21 6.59 24.50 1.06
CA PRO A 21 8.04 24.66 0.86
C PRO A 21 8.89 24.02 1.95
N ASP A 22 8.38 23.91 3.19
CA ASP A 22 9.08 23.26 4.31
C ASP A 22 8.88 21.74 4.35
N SER A 23 8.06 21.19 3.45
CA SER A 23 7.77 19.76 3.40
C SER A 23 9.01 18.94 3.07
N ARG A 24 9.09 17.73 3.64
CA ARG A 24 10.08 16.73 3.22
C ARG A 24 10.00 16.44 1.72
N ALA A 25 8.81 16.52 1.13
CA ALA A 25 8.64 16.35 -0.31
C ALA A 25 9.35 17.41 -1.15
N VAL A 26 9.57 18.63 -0.61
CA VAL A 26 10.40 19.66 -1.27
C VAL A 26 11.88 19.46 -0.92
N ARG A 27 12.19 19.24 0.36
CA ARG A 27 13.58 19.07 0.86
C ARG A 27 14.28 17.81 0.40
N THR A 28 13.52 16.80 -0.02
CA THR A 28 13.99 15.46 -0.36
C THR A 28 13.24 14.96 -1.60
N ALA A 29 13.07 15.86 -2.58
CA ALA A 29 12.27 15.63 -3.78
C ALA A 29 12.65 14.36 -4.55
N GLY A 30 13.93 13.98 -4.56
CA GLY A 30 14.38 12.75 -5.22
C GLY A 30 13.92 11.43 -4.57
N HIS A 31 13.27 11.47 -3.40
CA HIS A 31 12.64 10.29 -2.78
C HIS A 31 11.12 10.21 -3.08
N PHE A 32 10.59 11.13 -3.88
CA PHE A 32 9.17 11.17 -4.25
C PHE A 32 9.04 11.18 -5.76
N ASP A 33 8.07 10.43 -6.28
CA ASP A 33 7.79 10.30 -7.71
C ASP A 33 6.97 11.46 -8.29
N HIS A 34 6.83 12.58 -7.57
CA HIS A 34 5.94 13.69 -7.94
C HIS A 34 6.21 14.27 -9.34
N ALA A 35 7.45 14.21 -9.80
CA ALA A 35 7.85 14.74 -11.11
C ALA A 35 7.63 13.75 -12.27
N ASP A 36 7.45 12.46 -11.99
CA ASP A 36 7.28 11.42 -13.00
C ASP A 36 5.85 10.87 -13.01
N SER A 37 5.02 11.45 -13.88
CA SER A 37 3.62 11.03 -14.04
C SER A 37 3.46 9.59 -14.51
N THR A 38 4.46 9.05 -15.23
CA THR A 38 4.40 7.69 -15.79
C THR A 38 4.59 6.66 -14.67
N ILE A 39 5.59 6.86 -13.83
CA ILE A 39 5.84 6.03 -12.65
C ILE A 39 4.66 6.09 -11.67
N ARG A 40 4.11 7.29 -11.43
CA ARG A 40 2.93 7.46 -10.58
C ARG A 40 1.71 6.71 -11.10
N ALA A 41 1.46 6.76 -12.40
CA ALA A 41 0.37 6.02 -13.03
C ALA A 41 0.58 4.51 -12.90
N ALA A 42 1.80 4.01 -13.11
CA ALA A 42 2.13 2.60 -12.94
C ALA A 42 1.96 2.13 -11.49
N LYS A 43 2.47 2.89 -10.50
CA LYS A 43 2.29 2.60 -9.06
C LYS A 43 0.81 2.61 -8.67
N THR A 44 0.03 3.56 -9.17
CA THR A 44 -1.41 3.65 -8.89
C THR A 44 -2.18 2.46 -9.47
N ALA A 45 -1.87 2.06 -10.71
CA ALA A 45 -2.45 0.86 -11.32
C ALA A 45 -2.15 -0.42 -10.52
N LEU A 46 -0.92 -0.57 -10.00
CA LEU A 46 -0.59 -1.69 -9.11
C LEU A 46 -1.41 -1.66 -7.82
N VAL A 47 -1.61 -0.49 -7.21
CA VAL A 47 -2.44 -0.34 -6.00
C VAL A 47 -3.89 -0.76 -6.27
N GLU A 48 -4.44 -0.46 -7.44
CA GLU A 48 -5.79 -0.90 -7.85
C GLU A 48 -5.88 -2.44 -7.93
N GLU A 49 -4.88 -3.08 -8.53
CA GLU A 49 -4.80 -4.56 -8.59
C GLU A 49 -4.67 -5.18 -7.19
N PHE A 50 -3.84 -4.60 -6.30
CA PHE A 50 -3.75 -5.07 -4.92
C PHE A 50 -5.06 -4.91 -4.14
N ALA A 51 -5.78 -3.80 -4.37
CA ALA A 51 -7.08 -3.58 -3.77
C ALA A 51 -8.11 -4.62 -4.24
N ALA A 52 -8.07 -5.04 -5.51
CA ALA A 52 -8.90 -6.11 -6.03
C ALA A 52 -8.60 -7.46 -5.36
N ILE A 53 -7.31 -7.80 -5.18
CA ILE A 53 -6.88 -9.00 -4.45
C ILE A 53 -7.40 -8.97 -3.00
N ALA A 54 -7.26 -7.84 -2.31
CA ALA A 54 -7.73 -7.69 -0.93
C ALA A 54 -9.25 -7.87 -0.84
N HIS A 55 -9.99 -7.25 -1.76
CA HIS A 55 -11.45 -7.38 -1.84
C HIS A 55 -11.89 -8.83 -2.05
N GLU A 56 -11.25 -9.55 -2.97
CA GLU A 56 -11.54 -10.99 -3.19
C GLU A 56 -11.19 -11.85 -1.97
N ALA A 57 -10.16 -11.48 -1.22
CA ALA A 57 -9.79 -12.13 0.03
C ALA A 57 -10.68 -11.75 1.22
N GLY A 58 -11.61 -10.80 1.05
CA GLY A 58 -12.53 -10.35 2.10
C GLY A 58 -11.88 -9.49 3.18
N CYS A 59 -10.74 -8.84 2.88
CA CYS A 59 -10.05 -7.94 3.81
C CYS A 59 -9.75 -6.58 3.16
N SER A 60 -9.32 -5.62 3.98
CA SER A 60 -8.81 -4.34 3.47
C SER A 60 -7.38 -4.49 2.94
N LEU A 61 -6.96 -3.57 2.06
CA LEU A 61 -5.59 -3.57 1.53
C LEU A 61 -4.51 -3.46 2.63
N PRO A 62 -4.65 -2.60 3.67
CA PRO A 62 -3.70 -2.60 4.79
C PRO A 62 -3.63 -3.94 5.52
N GLU A 63 -4.77 -4.60 5.74
CA GLU A 63 -4.80 -5.91 6.39
C GLU A 63 -4.13 -6.99 5.53
N LEU A 64 -4.35 -6.98 4.21
CA LEU A 64 -3.69 -7.88 3.27
C LEU A 64 -2.16 -7.75 3.35
N VAL A 65 -1.63 -6.53 3.30
CA VAL A 65 -0.18 -6.29 3.30
C VAL A 65 0.44 -6.67 4.64
N LEU A 66 -0.20 -6.33 5.76
CA LEU A 66 0.28 -6.70 7.08
C LEU A 66 0.25 -8.21 7.31
N ALA A 67 -0.81 -8.89 6.85
CA ALA A 67 -0.89 -10.35 6.91
C ALA A 67 0.16 -11.02 6.03
N PHE A 68 0.47 -10.44 4.86
CA PHE A 68 1.56 -10.90 4.00
C PHE A 68 2.92 -10.80 4.70
N ASP A 69 3.23 -9.66 5.32
CA ASP A 69 4.47 -9.47 6.09
C ASP A 69 4.58 -10.48 7.24
N LEU A 70 3.52 -10.62 8.04
CA LEU A 70 3.48 -11.49 9.21
C LEU A 70 3.47 -12.98 8.87
N ALA A 71 3.06 -13.35 7.65
CA ALA A 71 3.13 -14.73 7.18
C ALA A 71 4.58 -15.17 6.83
N HIS A 72 5.49 -14.22 6.63
CA HIS A 72 6.86 -14.54 6.25
C HIS A 72 7.67 -15.06 7.47
N PRO A 73 8.28 -16.26 7.40
CA PRO A 73 8.86 -16.92 8.57
C PRO A 73 10.07 -16.18 9.18
N GLN A 74 10.73 -15.31 8.42
CA GLN A 74 11.84 -14.49 8.91
C GLN A 74 11.40 -13.12 9.47
N VAL A 75 10.11 -12.79 9.39
CA VAL A 75 9.56 -11.54 9.94
C VAL A 75 9.07 -11.81 11.36
N THR A 76 9.59 -11.08 12.34
CA THR A 76 9.17 -11.20 13.74
C THR A 76 8.10 -10.18 14.12
N SER A 77 8.08 -9.02 13.47
CA SER A 77 7.11 -7.95 13.73
C SER A 77 6.94 -7.04 12.52
N ALA A 78 5.73 -6.47 12.38
CA ALA A 78 5.42 -5.41 11.43
C ALA A 78 5.37 -4.06 12.17
N ILE A 79 6.03 -3.03 11.63
CA ILE A 79 6.09 -1.69 12.22
C ILE A 79 4.95 -0.85 11.68
N LEU A 80 4.06 -0.39 12.56
CA LEU A 80 2.91 0.44 12.23
C LEU A 80 3.18 1.91 12.59
N GLY A 81 2.89 2.83 11.68
CA GLY A 81 3.05 4.28 11.89
C GLY A 81 1.75 5.11 11.90
N PRO A 82 0.64 4.68 12.55
CA PRO A 82 -0.62 5.40 12.53
C PRO A 82 -0.50 6.75 13.26
N ARG A 83 -1.21 7.75 12.75
CA ARG A 83 -1.28 9.11 13.31
C ARG A 83 -2.57 9.34 14.09
N THR A 84 -3.53 8.41 13.99
CA THR A 84 -4.81 8.43 14.72
C THR A 84 -5.14 7.05 15.28
N PRO A 85 -5.95 6.96 16.36
CA PRO A 85 -6.44 5.69 16.89
C PRO A 85 -7.26 4.87 15.88
N ASP A 86 -8.04 5.53 15.04
CA ASP A 86 -8.85 4.86 14.01
C ASP A 86 -7.98 4.17 12.96
N GLN A 87 -6.88 4.82 12.55
CA GLN A 87 -5.90 4.22 11.65
C GLN A 87 -5.31 2.96 12.28
N LEU A 88 -4.88 3.02 13.54
CA LEU A 88 -4.35 1.85 14.25
C LEU A 88 -5.39 0.73 14.30
N THR A 89 -6.60 1.04 14.74
CA THR A 89 -7.68 0.05 14.92
C THR A 89 -8.03 -0.63 13.60
N SER A 90 -8.10 0.11 12.50
CA SER A 90 -8.37 -0.44 11.16
C SER A 90 -7.29 -1.41 10.65
N GLN A 91 -6.08 -1.40 11.23
CA GLN A 91 -4.97 -2.26 10.83
C GLN A 91 -4.82 -3.50 11.71
N LEU A 92 -5.38 -3.51 12.92
CA LEU A 92 -5.23 -4.62 13.87
C LEU A 92 -5.94 -5.91 13.42
N GLY A 93 -6.94 -5.80 12.54
CA GLY A 93 -7.62 -6.95 11.94
C GLY A 93 -6.72 -7.84 11.08
N ALA A 94 -5.54 -7.33 10.67
CA ALA A 94 -4.55 -8.08 9.91
C ALA A 94 -4.11 -9.39 10.58
N CYS A 95 -4.09 -9.43 11.91
CA CYS A 95 -3.71 -10.63 12.67
C CYS A 95 -4.69 -11.80 12.50
N GLU A 96 -5.91 -11.53 12.04
CA GLU A 96 -6.96 -12.53 11.82
C GLU A 96 -7.04 -12.97 10.35
N VAL A 97 -6.38 -12.24 9.44
CA VAL A 97 -6.37 -12.55 8.02
C VAL A 97 -5.45 -13.74 7.77
N THR A 98 -6.06 -14.87 7.40
CA THR A 98 -5.31 -16.02 6.91
C THR A 98 -4.98 -15.80 5.44
N SER A 99 -3.72 -15.51 5.12
CA SER A 99 -3.26 -15.45 3.74
C SER A 99 -3.48 -16.81 3.09
N THR A 100 -4.43 -16.89 2.15
CA THR A 100 -4.62 -18.11 1.37
C THR A 100 -3.34 -18.42 0.60
N SER A 101 -3.03 -19.71 0.39
CA SER A 101 -1.79 -20.12 -0.31
C SER A 101 -1.59 -19.49 -1.69
N SER A 102 -2.65 -18.98 -2.32
CA SER A 102 -2.60 -18.31 -3.62
C SER A 102 -2.26 -16.81 -3.56
N THR A 103 -2.45 -16.13 -2.42
CA THR A 103 -2.26 -14.67 -2.33
C THR A 103 -0.82 -14.24 -2.63
N PRO A 104 0.23 -14.85 -2.03
CA PRO A 104 1.61 -14.49 -2.35
C PRO A 104 1.94 -14.66 -3.83
N ALA A 105 1.49 -15.75 -4.46
CA ALA A 105 1.73 -16.01 -5.88
C ALA A 105 1.07 -14.96 -6.80
N ARG A 106 -0.10 -14.41 -6.41
CA ARG A 106 -0.76 -13.32 -7.14
C ARG A 106 0.01 -12.01 -7.01
N LEU A 107 0.53 -11.71 -5.82
CA LEU A 107 1.36 -10.53 -5.59
C LEU A 107 2.68 -10.62 -6.38
N ASP A 108 3.34 -11.79 -6.37
CA ASP A 108 4.57 -12.04 -7.14
C ASP A 108 4.37 -11.93 -8.66
N ALA A 109 3.15 -12.20 -9.15
CA ALA A 109 2.81 -12.03 -10.56
C ALA A 109 2.68 -10.56 -10.96
N LEU A 110 2.26 -9.69 -10.03
CA LEU A 110 2.15 -8.24 -10.24
C LEU A 110 3.51 -7.56 -10.10
N VAL A 111 4.24 -7.89 -9.04
CA VAL A 111 5.59 -7.38 -8.77
C VAL A 111 6.49 -8.57 -8.49
N ARG A 112 7.38 -8.88 -9.44
CA ARG A 112 8.31 -10.00 -9.28
C ARG A 112 9.19 -9.78 -8.03
N PRO A 113 9.48 -10.83 -7.24
CA PRO A 113 10.46 -10.75 -6.17
C PRO A 113 11.78 -10.11 -6.64
N GLY A 114 12.25 -9.10 -5.90
CA GLY A 114 13.47 -8.35 -6.20
C GLY A 114 13.33 -7.28 -7.30
N ALA A 115 12.11 -6.99 -7.76
CA ALA A 115 11.83 -5.87 -8.66
C ALA A 115 11.10 -4.74 -7.93
N ASP A 116 11.38 -3.51 -8.33
CA ASP A 116 10.70 -2.31 -7.85
C ASP A 116 9.85 -1.70 -8.97
N ALA A 117 8.68 -1.17 -8.61
CA ALA A 117 7.80 -0.48 -9.56
C ALA A 117 8.45 0.80 -10.14
N ASP A 118 9.39 1.37 -9.39
CA ASP A 118 10.24 2.48 -9.82
C ASP A 118 11.72 2.05 -9.68
N PRO A 119 12.46 1.94 -10.80
CA PRO A 119 13.88 1.58 -10.76
C PRO A 119 14.74 2.54 -9.92
N ALA A 120 14.29 3.78 -9.69
CA ALA A 120 15.00 4.75 -8.85
C ALA A 120 14.89 4.45 -7.35
N ASP A 121 13.88 3.66 -6.93
CA ASP A 121 13.68 3.28 -5.52
C ASP A 121 14.70 2.23 -5.05
N SER A 122 15.42 1.59 -5.99
CA SER A 122 16.42 0.55 -5.74
C SER A 122 17.84 1.00 -6.08
N PRO A 123 18.51 1.80 -5.22
CA PRO A 123 19.90 2.17 -5.44
C PRO A 123 20.86 0.98 -5.28
N TYR A 124 20.39 -0.13 -4.71
CA TYR A 124 21.13 -1.37 -4.54
C TYR A 124 20.27 -2.55 -5.01
N PRO A 125 20.77 -3.41 -5.92
CA PRO A 125 20.01 -4.57 -6.39
C PRO A 125 19.76 -5.53 -5.22
N GLN A 126 18.49 -5.83 -4.96
CA GLN A 126 18.10 -6.73 -3.88
C GLN A 126 18.44 -8.17 -4.28
N PRO A 127 19.08 -8.97 -3.41
CA PRO A 127 19.26 -10.40 -3.67
C PRO A 127 17.88 -11.06 -3.73
N VAL A 128 17.61 -11.83 -4.79
CA VAL A 128 16.38 -12.62 -4.87
C VAL A 128 16.42 -13.72 -3.81
N SER A 129 15.67 -13.56 -2.72
CA SER A 129 15.47 -14.64 -1.74
C SER A 129 14.56 -15.68 -2.39
N ARG A 130 15.15 -16.79 -2.85
CA ARG A 130 14.38 -17.95 -3.31
C ARG A 130 13.83 -18.64 -2.07
N HIS A 131 12.51 -18.64 -1.89
CA HIS A 131 11.86 -19.52 -0.92
C HIS A 131 11.98 -20.95 -1.45
N GLU A 132 12.83 -21.76 -0.82
CA GLU A 132 12.82 -23.23 -0.91
C GLU A 132 12.01 -23.83 0.24
#